data_AF-A0A961FAI5-F1
#
_entry.id   AF-A0A961FAI5-F1
#
_cell.length_a   1.000
_cell.length_b   1.000
_cell.length_c   1.000
_cell.angle_alpha   90.00
_cell.angle_beta   90.00
_cell.angle_gamma   90.00
#
_symmetry.space_group_name_H-M   'P 1'
#
loop_
_entity.id
_entity.type
_entity.pdbx_description
1 polymer ?
#
loop_
_entity_poly.entity_id
_entity_poly.type
_entity_poly.pdbx_seq_one_letter_code
_entity_poly.pdbx_strand_id
1 'polypeptide(L)'
;RDIIVITDEAHRTQYDTLALNMRNALPNAAFLGFTGTPLMAGEERTREVFGDYISIYNFAQSIADGATVPLYYENRIPELQLTNDALGDELEELLEEADLDEGQARKVEREFAREYHLITRDDRLEAIAADLVQHFVGRGLRAKAMMVCIDKATAVKMHDKVRAHWESYCQELEGKLAEATEDERPILEAQIELMKTTDMAVVVSQSQNEIKELADKGLDIRPHRKRLVEEDL
;
A
#
# COMPACT_ATOMS: atom_id res chain seq x y z
N ARG A 1 32.03 4.22 -29.03
CA ARG A 1 30.55 4.28 -29.01
C ARG A 1 30.21 5.01 -27.74
N ASP A 2 29.44 6.08 -27.86
CA ASP A 2 28.96 6.82 -26.69
C ASP A 2 27.73 6.10 -26.16
N ILE A 3 27.76 5.76 -24.88
CA ILE A 3 26.71 5.02 -24.20
C ILE A 3 26.09 5.97 -23.17
N ILE A 4 24.77 6.07 -23.17
CA ILE A 4 24.02 6.85 -22.18
C ILE A 4 23.09 5.88 -21.45
N VAL A 5 23.18 5.88 -20.12
CA VAL A 5 22.34 5.09 -19.22
C VAL A 5 21.33 6.04 -18.58
N ILE A 6 20.05 5.73 -18.73
CA ILE A 6 18.96 6.47 -18.13
C ILE A 6 18.30 5.55 -17.10
N THR A 7 18.22 6.01 -15.85
CA THR A 7 17.68 5.25 -14.71
C THR A 7 16.48 5.98 -14.13
N ASP A 8 15.43 5.24 -13.84
CA ASP A 8 14.24 5.72 -13.14
C ASP A 8 14.24 5.23 -11.69
N GLU A 9 13.73 6.04 -10.77
CA GLU A 9 13.77 5.85 -9.31
C GLU A 9 15.15 5.46 -8.77
N ALA A 10 16.15 6.31 -9.08
CA ALA A 10 17.59 6.08 -8.92
C ALA A 10 18.11 5.96 -7.46
N HIS A 11 17.25 5.67 -6.49
CA HIS A 11 17.51 5.83 -5.06
C HIS A 11 17.23 4.59 -4.19
N ARG A 12 16.62 3.52 -4.73
CA ARG A 12 16.35 2.34 -3.89
C ARG A 12 17.64 1.60 -3.54
N THR A 13 17.86 1.32 -2.25
CA THR A 13 18.99 0.56 -1.67
C THR A 13 19.33 -0.75 -2.39
N GLN A 14 18.35 -1.47 -2.96
CA GLN A 14 18.63 -2.67 -3.79
C GLN A 14 19.43 -2.39 -5.07
N TYR A 15 19.52 -1.13 -5.51
CA TYR A 15 20.32 -0.73 -6.64
C TYR A 15 21.80 -0.58 -6.31
N ASP A 16 22.25 -0.54 -5.05
CA ASP A 16 23.65 -0.27 -4.76
C ASP A 16 24.60 -1.29 -5.42
N THR A 17 24.24 -2.58 -5.41
CA THR A 17 25.07 -3.61 -6.05
C THR A 17 24.90 -3.64 -7.57
N LEU A 18 23.67 -3.50 -8.08
CA LEU A 18 23.38 -3.57 -9.51
C LEU A 18 23.84 -2.32 -10.26
N ALA A 19 23.65 -1.13 -9.69
CA ALA A 19 24.14 0.13 -10.22
C ALA A 19 25.67 0.18 -10.20
N LEU A 20 26.32 -0.31 -9.14
CA LEU A 20 27.77 -0.43 -9.10
C LEU A 20 28.29 -1.40 -10.16
N ASN A 21 27.65 -2.56 -10.33
CA ASN A 21 27.99 -3.52 -11.38
C ASN A 21 27.81 -2.91 -12.79
N MET A 22 26.74 -2.15 -13.00
CA MET A 22 26.45 -1.48 -14.27
C MET A 22 27.51 -0.42 -14.60
N ARG A 23 27.95 0.34 -13.60
CA ARG A 23 29.03 1.33 -13.76
C ARG A 23 30.39 0.66 -14.03
N ASN A 24 30.70 -0.42 -13.32
CA ASN A 24 31.92 -1.20 -13.56
C ASN A 24 31.93 -1.80 -14.97
N ALA A 25 30.78 -2.25 -15.47
CA ALA A 25 30.64 -2.80 -16.82
C ALA A 25 30.69 -1.72 -17.91
N LEU A 26 30.27 -0.49 -17.61
CA LEU A 26 30.16 0.63 -18.55
C LEU A 26 30.91 1.88 -18.06
N PRO A 27 32.26 1.82 -17.91
CA PRO A 27 33.03 2.88 -17.27
C PRO A 27 33.07 4.20 -18.05
N ASN A 28 32.75 4.17 -19.35
CA ASN A 28 32.74 5.33 -20.24
C ASN A 28 31.32 5.81 -20.59
N ALA A 29 30.28 5.30 -19.91
CA ALA A 29 28.91 5.74 -20.15
C ALA A 29 28.58 7.00 -19.34
N ALA A 30 27.72 7.84 -19.90
CA ALA A 30 27.08 8.92 -19.16
C ALA A 30 25.83 8.39 -18.44
N PHE A 31 25.62 8.79 -17.19
CA PHE A 31 24.48 8.34 -16.38
C PHE A 31 23.53 9.52 -16.10
N LEU A 32 22.25 9.29 -16.32
CA LEU A 32 21.17 10.22 -16.01
C LEU A 32 20.13 9.51 -15.13
N GLY A 33 19.86 10.04 -13.95
CA GLY A 33 18.90 9.49 -13.00
C GLY A 33 17.69 10.39 -12.83
N PHE A 34 16.50 9.79 -12.76
CA PHE A 34 15.27 10.43 -12.30
C PHE A 34 14.88 9.82 -10.95
N THR A 35 14.36 10.64 -10.05
CA THR A 35 13.83 10.17 -8.75
C THR A 35 12.66 11.04 -8.31
N GLY A 36 11.60 10.40 -7.83
CA GLY A 36 10.48 11.08 -7.19
C GLY A 36 10.72 11.38 -5.70
N THR A 37 11.73 10.72 -5.10
CA THR A 37 12.10 10.85 -3.70
C THR A 37 13.57 11.31 -3.64
N PRO A 38 13.82 12.63 -3.59
CA PRO A 38 15.18 13.12 -3.52
C PRO A 38 15.78 12.78 -2.14
N LEU A 39 17.03 12.31 -2.17
CA LEU A 39 17.97 12.08 -1.05
C LEU A 39 17.51 12.63 0.29
N MET A 40 16.87 11.76 1.08
CA MET A 40 16.72 11.97 2.51
C MET A 40 18.11 12.03 3.15
N ALA A 41 18.22 12.79 4.24
CA ALA A 41 19.51 13.04 4.90
C ALA A 41 20.18 11.71 5.31
N GLY A 42 21.31 11.36 4.69
CA GLY A 42 22.05 10.11 4.95
C GLY A 42 22.56 9.41 3.70
N GLU A 43 22.00 9.71 2.53
CA GLU A 43 22.35 9.05 1.27
C GLU A 43 23.37 9.84 0.42
N GLU A 44 24.62 9.89 0.87
CA GLU A 44 25.72 10.49 0.07
C GLU A 44 26.02 9.68 -1.22
N ARG A 45 25.72 8.38 -1.22
CA ARG A 45 26.09 7.43 -2.29
C ARG A 45 25.42 7.72 -3.64
N THR A 46 24.16 8.16 -3.67
CA THR A 46 23.47 8.43 -4.95
C THR A 46 24.05 9.66 -5.66
N ARG A 47 24.56 10.66 -4.92
CA ARG A 47 25.34 11.78 -5.50
C ARG A 47 26.70 11.32 -6.02
N GLU A 48 27.35 10.35 -5.36
CA GLU A 48 28.58 9.74 -5.89
C GLU A 48 28.32 9.03 -7.23
N VAL A 49 27.13 8.46 -7.40
CA VAL A 49 26.73 7.76 -8.63
C VAL A 49 26.31 8.73 -9.73
N PHE A 50 25.40 9.67 -9.47
CA PHE A 50 24.75 10.49 -10.49
C PHE A 50 25.21 11.96 -10.53
N GLY A 51 25.98 12.41 -9.55
CA GLY A 51 26.40 13.81 -9.43
C GLY A 51 25.31 14.73 -8.85
N ASP A 52 25.43 16.02 -9.13
CA ASP A 52 24.50 17.04 -8.65
C ASP A 52 23.19 17.04 -9.44
N TYR A 53 22.12 17.52 -8.80
CA TYR A 53 20.83 17.70 -9.46
C TYR A 53 20.94 18.72 -10.59
N ILE A 54 20.58 18.31 -11.81
CA ILE A 54 20.51 19.18 -12.98
C ILE A 54 19.24 20.05 -12.94
N SER A 55 18.13 19.48 -12.45
CA SER A 55 16.84 20.15 -12.31
C SER A 55 16.04 19.49 -11.19
N ILE A 56 15.20 20.28 -10.52
CA ILE A 56 14.29 19.81 -9.48
C ILE A 56 12.91 20.38 -9.78
N TYR A 57 11.94 19.50 -9.97
CA TYR A 57 10.52 19.83 -10.06
C TYR A 57 9.82 19.24 -8.85
N ASN A 58 9.40 20.10 -7.91
CA ASN A 58 8.91 19.64 -6.61
C ASN A 58 7.37 19.54 -6.56
N PHE A 59 6.85 18.88 -5.52
CA PHE A 59 5.41 18.71 -5.33
C PHE A 59 4.63 20.02 -5.30
N ALA A 60 5.19 21.08 -4.70
CA ALA A 60 4.51 22.38 -4.62
C ALA A 60 4.34 23.01 -6.01
N GLN A 61 5.37 22.94 -6.87
CA GLN A 61 5.31 23.38 -8.26
C GLN A 61 4.32 22.52 -9.07
N SER A 62 4.40 21.19 -8.91
CA SER A 62 3.48 20.25 -9.58
C SER A 62 2.00 20.51 -9.27
N ILE A 63 1.69 20.90 -8.04
CA ILE A 63 0.34 21.31 -7.65
C ILE A 63 -0.02 22.69 -8.23
N ALA A 64 0.90 23.67 -8.16
CA ALA A 64 0.67 25.02 -8.66
C ALA A 64 0.41 25.07 -10.18
N ASP A 65 1.09 24.22 -10.94
CA ASP A 65 0.96 24.09 -12.39
C ASP A 65 -0.24 23.21 -12.80
N GLY A 66 -0.90 22.55 -11.84
CA GLY A 66 -2.01 21.63 -12.09
C GLY A 66 -1.60 20.28 -12.68
N ALA A 67 -0.32 19.92 -12.62
CA ALA A 67 0.19 18.62 -13.07
C ALA A 67 -0.23 17.47 -12.12
N THR A 68 -0.37 17.76 -10.83
CA THR A 68 -0.84 16.81 -9.81
C THR A 68 -1.93 17.40 -8.93
N VAL A 69 -2.81 16.54 -8.41
CA VAL A 69 -3.82 16.94 -7.42
C VAL A 69 -3.21 17.07 -6.01
N PRO A 70 -3.78 17.90 -5.11
CA PRO A 70 -3.35 17.97 -3.71
C PRO A 70 -3.57 16.65 -2.96
N LEU A 71 -2.68 16.35 -2.00
CA LEU A 71 -2.79 15.20 -1.11
C LEU A 71 -3.36 15.65 0.25
N TYR A 72 -4.41 14.96 0.71
CA TYR A 72 -4.98 15.14 2.04
C TYR A 72 -4.71 13.90 2.87
N TYR A 73 -4.13 14.08 4.06
CA TYR A 73 -3.86 13.01 5.01
C TYR A 73 -4.84 13.09 6.18
N GLU A 74 -5.49 11.96 6.47
CA GLU A 74 -6.37 11.80 7.61
C GLU A 74 -5.91 10.57 8.40
N ASN A 75 -5.45 10.79 9.63
CA ASN A 75 -5.06 9.69 10.51
C ASN A 75 -6.31 9.08 11.16
N ARG A 76 -6.47 7.76 11.06
CA ARG A 76 -7.58 6.99 11.64
C ARG A 76 -7.01 5.89 12.53
N ILE A 77 -7.18 6.05 13.83
CA ILE A 77 -6.70 5.09 14.84
C ILE A 77 -7.93 4.33 15.38
N PRO A 78 -8.06 3.02 15.13
CA PRO A 78 -9.09 2.21 15.78
C PRO A 78 -8.95 2.31 17.30
N GLU A 79 -10.04 2.55 18.03
CA GLU A 79 -10.05 2.74 19.50
C GLU A 79 -9.38 1.59 20.28
N LEU A 80 -9.24 0.41 19.66
CA LEU A 80 -8.52 -0.76 20.19
C LEU A 80 -6.98 -0.57 20.29
N GLN A 81 -6.44 0.62 20.02
CA GLN A 81 -5.00 0.89 19.88
C GLN A 81 -4.47 2.09 20.67
N LEU A 82 -4.62 2.12 21.99
CA LEU A 82 -3.77 2.97 22.84
C LEU A 82 -2.83 2.07 23.63
N THR A 83 -1.72 1.64 23.03
CA THR A 83 -0.62 1.02 23.81
C THR A 83 0.79 1.38 23.33
N ASN A 84 1.02 1.76 22.07
CA ASN A 84 2.34 2.22 21.63
C ASN A 84 2.28 3.23 20.46
N ASP A 85 2.50 4.51 20.74
CA ASP A 85 2.56 5.57 19.73
C ASP A 85 3.84 5.53 18.89
N ALA A 86 4.89 4.83 19.36
CA ALA A 86 6.18 4.71 18.67
C ALA A 86 6.23 3.56 17.64
N LEU A 87 5.15 2.81 17.49
CA LEU A 87 5.08 1.59 16.68
C LEU A 87 5.36 1.84 15.18
N GLY A 88 4.93 3.00 14.66
CA GLY A 88 5.18 3.38 13.27
C GLY A 88 6.67 3.60 13.01
N ASP A 89 7.31 4.41 13.85
CA ASP A 89 8.72 4.75 13.76
C ASP A 89 9.61 3.51 13.99
N GLU A 90 9.26 2.66 14.97
CA GLU A 90 9.97 1.40 15.25
C GLU A 90 9.90 0.44 14.05
N LEU A 91 8.76 0.36 13.34
CA LEU A 91 8.61 -0.50 12.16
C LEU A 91 9.40 0.01 10.96
N GLU A 92 9.46 1.33 10.77
CA GLU A 92 10.25 1.97 9.72
C GLU A 92 11.75 1.70 9.95
N GLU A 93 12.24 1.95 11.16
CA GLU A 93 13.63 1.63 11.56
C GLU A 93 13.94 0.13 11.38
N LEU A 94 13.01 -0.76 11.75
CA LEU A 94 13.16 -2.22 11.58
C LEU A 94 13.29 -2.64 10.10
N LEU A 95 12.55 -1.99 9.20
CA LEU A 95 12.57 -2.27 7.77
C LEU A 95 13.84 -1.72 7.11
N GLU A 96 14.35 -0.59 7.60
CA GLU A 96 15.62 0.00 7.16
C GLU A 96 16.83 -0.80 7.69
N GLU A 97 16.77 -1.33 8.91
CA GLU A 97 17.82 -2.15 9.53
C GLU A 97 17.89 -3.59 8.99
N ALA A 98 16.96 -4.03 8.14
CA ALA A 98 16.92 -5.39 7.59
C ALA A 98 18.11 -5.76 6.68
N ASP A 99 19.04 -4.82 6.46
CA ASP A 99 20.31 -5.00 5.73
C ASP A 99 21.49 -5.44 6.64
N LEU A 100 21.22 -5.88 7.87
CA LEU A 100 22.24 -6.09 8.92
C LEU A 100 22.49 -7.56 9.36
N ASP A 101 23.66 -7.77 9.97
CA ASP A 101 24.25 -9.03 10.48
C ASP A 101 23.28 -9.95 11.27
N GLU A 102 23.59 -11.25 11.36
CA GLU A 102 22.76 -12.32 11.95
C GLU A 102 22.23 -11.99 13.37
N GLY A 103 22.98 -11.20 14.15
CA GLY A 103 22.59 -10.77 15.49
C GLY A 103 21.50 -9.68 15.51
N GLN A 104 21.57 -8.73 14.56
CA GLN A 104 20.59 -7.64 14.42
C GLN A 104 19.31 -8.15 13.76
N ALA A 105 19.44 -9.03 12.75
CA ALA A 105 18.31 -9.72 12.12
C ALA A 105 17.40 -10.43 13.14
N ARG A 106 17.96 -11.06 14.18
CA ARG A 106 17.17 -11.73 15.25
C ARG A 106 16.44 -10.77 16.19
N LYS A 107 16.97 -9.56 16.40
CA LYS A 107 16.27 -8.52 17.18
C LYS A 107 15.13 -7.97 16.35
N VAL A 108 15.39 -7.71 15.06
CA VAL A 108 14.41 -7.27 14.08
C VAL A 108 13.26 -8.27 13.99
N GLU A 109 13.56 -9.56 13.82
CA GLU A 109 12.55 -10.62 13.72
C GLU A 109 11.65 -10.73 14.96
N ARG A 110 12.19 -10.48 16.17
CA ARG A 110 11.40 -10.52 17.42
C ARG A 110 10.48 -9.33 17.59
N GLU A 111 10.98 -8.12 17.38
CA GLU A 111 10.15 -6.91 17.47
C GLU A 111 9.12 -6.91 16.34
N PHE A 112 9.52 -7.25 15.11
CA PHE A 112 8.60 -7.43 13.98
C PHE A 112 7.53 -8.48 14.27
N ALA A 113 7.85 -9.62 14.89
CA ALA A 113 6.84 -10.62 15.26
C ALA A 113 5.84 -10.08 16.29
N ARG A 114 6.30 -9.33 17.30
CA ARG A 114 5.42 -8.71 18.31
C ARG A 114 4.47 -7.71 17.67
N GLU A 115 5.00 -6.81 16.85
CA GLU A 115 4.22 -5.78 16.17
C GLU A 115 3.30 -6.36 15.10
N TYR A 116 3.75 -7.38 14.37
CA TYR A 116 2.93 -8.12 13.42
C TYR A 116 1.67 -8.69 14.07
N HIS A 117 1.78 -9.29 15.26
CA HIS A 117 0.62 -9.81 15.98
C HIS A 117 -0.37 -8.72 16.40
N LEU A 118 0.10 -7.52 16.75
CA LEU A 118 -0.76 -6.38 17.08
C LEU A 118 -1.47 -5.84 15.83
N ILE A 119 -0.74 -5.71 14.73
CA ILE A 119 -1.24 -5.20 13.46
C ILE A 119 -2.27 -6.17 12.85
N THR A 120 -2.04 -7.47 12.96
CA THR A 120 -2.86 -8.52 12.32
C THR A 120 -3.95 -9.11 13.22
N ARG A 121 -4.16 -8.53 14.42
CA ARG A 121 -5.18 -8.96 15.38
C ARG A 121 -6.59 -8.90 14.76
N ASP A 122 -7.37 -9.96 14.93
CA ASP A 122 -8.60 -10.15 14.14
C ASP A 122 -9.67 -9.08 14.40
N ASP A 123 -9.84 -8.69 15.66
CA ASP A 123 -10.72 -7.60 16.11
C ASP A 123 -10.32 -6.24 15.54
N ARG A 124 -9.01 -5.97 15.45
CA ARG A 124 -8.48 -4.75 14.83
C ARG A 124 -8.80 -4.74 13.33
N LEU A 125 -8.53 -5.85 12.65
CA LEU A 125 -8.81 -5.98 11.22
C LEU A 125 -10.31 -5.84 10.93
N GLU A 126 -11.18 -6.36 11.80
CA GLU A 126 -12.63 -6.17 11.73
C GLU A 126 -13.02 -4.69 11.84
N ALA A 127 -12.50 -3.99 12.85
CA ALA A 127 -12.78 -2.57 13.04
C ALA A 127 -12.30 -1.72 11.85
N ILE A 128 -11.12 -2.02 11.29
CA ILE A 128 -10.61 -1.35 10.09
C ILE A 128 -11.50 -1.64 8.88
N ALA A 129 -11.96 -2.88 8.70
CA ALA A 129 -12.82 -3.22 7.58
C ALA A 129 -14.17 -2.50 7.65
N ALA A 130 -14.80 -2.46 8.82
CA ALA A 130 -16.04 -1.73 9.05
C ALA A 130 -15.88 -0.22 8.79
N ASP A 131 -14.84 0.40 9.35
CA ASP A 131 -14.55 1.83 9.13
C ASP A 131 -14.26 2.13 7.65
N LEU A 132 -13.50 1.28 6.97
CA LEU A 132 -13.19 1.45 5.55
C LEU A 132 -14.47 1.48 4.70
N VAL A 133 -15.40 0.55 4.92
CA VAL A 133 -16.67 0.50 4.17
C VAL A 133 -17.51 1.74 4.45
N GLN A 134 -17.68 2.09 5.74
CA GLN A 134 -18.47 3.25 6.13
C GLN A 134 -17.87 4.55 5.58
N HIS A 135 -16.55 4.70 5.68
CA HIS A 135 -15.84 5.87 5.17
C HIS A 135 -15.94 5.95 3.65
N PHE A 136 -15.64 4.86 2.93
CA PHE A 136 -15.65 4.85 1.47
C PHE A 136 -17.03 5.24 0.90
N VAL A 137 -18.11 4.62 1.41
CA VAL A 137 -19.47 4.92 0.95
C VAL A 137 -19.96 6.28 1.43
N GLY A 138 -19.50 6.73 2.61
CA GLY A 138 -19.87 8.00 3.23
C GLY A 138 -19.22 9.25 2.62
N ARG A 139 -18.14 9.09 1.83
CA ARG A 139 -17.42 10.24 1.22
C ARG A 139 -18.25 11.04 0.22
N GLY A 140 -19.37 10.51 -0.26
CA GLY A 140 -20.22 11.16 -1.27
C GLY A 140 -19.55 11.36 -2.64
N LEU A 141 -18.33 10.84 -2.81
CA LEU A 141 -17.54 10.91 -4.02
C LEU A 141 -17.39 9.50 -4.60
N ARG A 142 -17.76 9.32 -5.87
CA ARG A 142 -17.50 8.08 -6.61
C ARG A 142 -16.03 8.06 -7.03
N ALA A 143 -15.17 7.44 -6.23
CA ALA A 143 -13.73 7.35 -6.46
C ALA A 143 -13.24 5.90 -6.39
N LYS A 144 -12.05 5.64 -6.93
CA LYS A 144 -11.33 4.38 -6.71
C LYS A 144 -10.63 4.41 -5.35
N ALA A 145 -10.46 3.25 -4.73
CA ALA A 145 -9.67 3.09 -3.52
C ALA A 145 -8.65 1.95 -3.67
N MET A 146 -7.57 2.04 -2.91
CA MET A 146 -6.55 1.02 -2.78
C MET A 146 -6.24 0.84 -1.30
N MET A 147 -6.26 -0.40 -0.81
CA MET A 147 -5.83 -0.75 0.54
C MET A 147 -4.49 -1.48 0.47
N VAL A 148 -3.49 -0.93 1.15
CA VAL A 148 -2.17 -1.56 1.28
C VAL A 148 -2.10 -2.28 2.62
N CYS A 149 -1.70 -3.55 2.59
CA CYS A 149 -1.58 -4.39 3.79
C CYS A 149 -0.12 -4.80 4.01
N ILE A 150 0.23 -5.13 5.26
CA ILE A 150 1.58 -5.50 5.67
C ILE A 150 2.10 -6.75 4.96
N ASP A 151 1.23 -7.71 4.65
CA ASP A 151 1.59 -8.92 3.93
C ASP A 151 0.43 -9.48 3.11
N LYS A 152 0.73 -10.53 2.35
CA LYS A 152 -0.22 -11.25 1.48
C LYS A 152 -1.38 -11.85 2.26
N ALA A 153 -1.12 -12.43 3.43
CA ALA A 153 -2.16 -13.06 4.25
C ALA A 153 -3.16 -12.02 4.76
N THR A 154 -2.66 -10.88 5.23
CA THR A 154 -3.47 -9.75 5.70
C THR A 154 -4.25 -9.14 4.53
N ALA A 155 -3.67 -9.04 3.33
CA ALA A 155 -4.39 -8.54 2.15
C ALA A 155 -5.61 -9.41 1.79
N VAL A 156 -5.45 -10.75 1.75
CA VAL A 156 -6.56 -11.68 1.51
C VAL A 156 -7.59 -11.60 2.63
N LYS A 157 -7.13 -11.62 3.89
CA LYS A 157 -7.99 -11.54 5.06
C LYS A 157 -8.80 -10.25 5.12
N MET A 158 -8.17 -9.11 4.83
CA MET A 158 -8.84 -7.81 4.78
C MET A 158 -9.84 -7.74 3.63
N HIS A 159 -9.51 -8.30 2.46
CA HIS A 159 -10.48 -8.39 1.38
C HIS A 159 -11.75 -9.15 1.82
N ASP A 160 -11.60 -10.29 2.49
CA ASP A 160 -12.74 -11.10 2.92
C ASP A 160 -13.58 -10.36 3.97
N LYS A 161 -12.94 -9.71 4.95
CA LYS A 161 -13.62 -8.88 5.96
C LYS A 161 -14.33 -7.68 5.33
N VAL A 162 -13.65 -6.96 4.42
CA VAL A 162 -14.24 -5.81 3.72
C VAL A 162 -15.43 -6.25 2.87
N ARG A 163 -15.36 -7.38 2.18
CA ARG A 163 -16.48 -7.93 1.42
C ARG A 163 -17.68 -8.27 2.32
N ALA A 164 -17.44 -8.89 3.47
CA ALA A 164 -18.49 -9.19 4.44
C ALA A 164 -19.17 -7.91 4.98
N HIS A 165 -18.39 -6.90 5.36
CA HIS A 165 -18.92 -5.61 5.79
C HIS A 165 -19.62 -4.85 4.66
N TRP A 166 -19.13 -4.98 3.43
CA TRP A 166 -19.74 -4.38 2.25
C TRP A 166 -21.14 -4.96 2.00
N GLU A 167 -21.28 -6.28 2.06
CA GLU A 167 -22.57 -6.96 1.93
C GLU A 167 -23.52 -6.57 3.07
N SER A 168 -23.05 -6.58 4.31
CA SER A 168 -23.85 -6.17 5.48
C SER A 168 -24.33 -4.73 5.37
N TYR A 169 -23.43 -3.80 5.04
CA TYR A 169 -23.77 -2.38 4.91
C TYR A 169 -24.72 -2.12 3.74
N CYS A 170 -24.57 -2.85 2.62
CA CYS A 170 -25.52 -2.78 1.51
C CYS A 170 -26.92 -3.23 1.93
N GLN A 171 -27.04 -4.32 2.70
CA GLN A 171 -28.32 -4.80 3.24
C GLN A 171 -28.95 -3.78 4.21
N GLU A 172 -28.14 -3.13 5.05
CA GLU A 172 -28.62 -2.05 5.91
C GLU A 172 -29.17 -0.86 5.12
N LEU A 173 -28.49 -0.46 4.04
CA LEU A 173 -28.97 0.61 3.15
C LEU A 173 -30.26 0.21 2.43
N GLU A 174 -30.38 -1.03 1.98
CA GLU A 174 -31.62 -1.54 1.37
C GLU A 174 -32.79 -1.55 2.38
N GLY A 175 -32.52 -1.92 3.63
CA GLY A 175 -33.50 -1.83 4.72
C GLY A 175 -33.94 -0.38 4.96
N LYS A 176 -32.99 0.56 5.01
CA LYS A 176 -33.29 2.01 5.14
C LYS A 176 -34.09 2.54 3.95
N LEU A 177 -33.79 2.09 2.73
CA LEU A 177 -34.48 2.50 1.52
C LEU A 177 -35.97 2.15 1.56
N ALA A 178 -36.35 1.03 2.19
CA ALA A 178 -37.74 0.63 2.33
C ALA A 178 -38.59 1.61 3.16
N GLU A 179 -37.96 2.29 4.13
CA GLU A 179 -38.60 3.25 5.03
C GLU A 179 -38.31 4.71 4.67
N ALA A 180 -37.50 4.96 3.63
CA ALA A 180 -37.00 6.28 3.28
C ALA A 180 -38.08 7.23 2.76
N THR A 181 -37.92 8.51 3.10
CA THR A 181 -38.72 9.60 2.53
C THR A 181 -38.41 9.81 1.04
N GLU A 182 -39.25 10.56 0.31
CA GLU A 182 -39.02 10.85 -1.11
C GLU A 182 -37.68 11.59 -1.34
N ASP A 183 -37.25 12.41 -0.38
CA ASP A 183 -36.00 13.18 -0.48
C ASP A 183 -34.75 12.33 -0.22
N GLU A 184 -34.85 11.28 0.62
CA GLU A 184 -33.72 10.42 1.00
C GLU A 184 -33.46 9.29 -0.01
N ARG A 185 -34.51 8.81 -0.71
CA ARG A 185 -34.42 7.68 -1.65
C ARG A 185 -33.33 7.85 -2.70
N PRO A 186 -33.20 8.99 -3.42
CA PRO A 186 -32.19 9.12 -4.47
C PRO A 186 -30.76 8.94 -3.94
N ILE A 187 -30.50 9.37 -2.70
CA ILE A 187 -29.19 9.26 -2.07
C ILE A 187 -28.88 7.80 -1.74
N LEU A 188 -29.83 7.10 -1.12
CA LEU A 188 -29.70 5.68 -0.76
C LEU A 188 -29.58 4.80 -2.01
N GLU A 189 -30.39 5.05 -3.04
CA GLU A 189 -30.31 4.33 -4.32
C GLU A 189 -28.94 4.50 -4.98
N ALA A 190 -28.40 5.73 -5.00
CA ALA A 190 -27.08 6.00 -5.56
C ALA A 190 -25.94 5.32 -4.77
N GLN A 191 -26.07 5.20 -3.44
CA GLN A 191 -25.11 4.47 -2.60
C GLN A 191 -25.21 2.95 -2.83
N ILE A 192 -26.41 2.40 -2.87
CA ILE A 192 -26.63 0.97 -3.15
C ILE A 192 -26.12 0.61 -4.55
N GLU A 193 -26.37 1.47 -5.55
CA GLU A 193 -25.84 1.28 -6.91
C GLU A 193 -24.32 1.26 -6.92
N LEU A 194 -23.66 2.23 -6.25
CA LEU A 194 -22.21 2.24 -6.10
C LEU A 194 -21.74 0.93 -5.46
N MET A 195 -22.39 0.47 -4.40
CA MET A 195 -22.01 -0.76 -3.71
C MET A 195 -22.15 -2.00 -4.59
N LYS A 196 -23.23 -2.11 -5.35
CA LYS A 196 -23.49 -3.26 -6.23
C LYS A 196 -22.59 -3.31 -7.47
N THR A 197 -22.11 -2.15 -7.91
CA THR A 197 -21.29 -2.03 -9.13
C THR A 197 -19.78 -1.98 -8.84
N THR A 198 -19.39 -1.78 -7.59
CA THR A 198 -17.98 -1.75 -7.20
C THR A 198 -17.38 -3.15 -7.24
N ASP A 199 -16.30 -3.29 -8.00
CA ASP A 199 -15.46 -4.47 -7.98
C ASP A 199 -14.32 -4.33 -6.95
N MET A 200 -13.90 -5.46 -6.39
CA MET A 200 -12.82 -5.55 -5.40
C MET A 200 -11.92 -6.74 -5.72
N ALA A 201 -10.64 -6.46 -5.93
CA ALA A 201 -9.63 -7.48 -6.20
C ALA A 201 -8.43 -7.39 -5.25
N VAL A 202 -7.80 -8.54 -5.02
CA VAL A 202 -6.54 -8.64 -4.26
C VAL A 202 -5.39 -8.74 -5.27
N VAL A 203 -4.47 -7.78 -5.23
CA VAL A 203 -3.29 -7.74 -6.09
C VAL A 203 -2.05 -8.03 -5.25
N VAL A 204 -1.48 -9.22 -5.41
CA VAL A 204 -0.31 -9.68 -4.64
C VAL A 204 0.66 -10.45 -5.54
N SER A 205 1.96 -10.33 -5.31
CA SER A 205 2.97 -11.08 -6.06
C SER A 205 2.86 -12.59 -5.84
N GLN A 206 3.19 -13.40 -6.84
CA GLN A 206 3.18 -14.86 -6.73
C GLN A 206 4.40 -15.36 -5.95
N SER A 207 4.21 -16.32 -5.06
CA SER A 207 5.32 -17.02 -4.38
C SER A 207 5.13 -18.53 -4.43
N GLN A 208 6.24 -19.27 -4.35
CA GLN A 208 6.19 -20.73 -4.20
C GLN A 208 5.45 -21.09 -2.91
N ASN A 209 4.63 -22.14 -2.94
CA ASN A 209 3.86 -22.66 -1.79
C ASN A 209 2.76 -21.75 -1.19
N GLU A 210 2.46 -20.60 -1.78
CA GLU A 210 1.48 -19.64 -1.21
C GLU A 210 0.09 -20.24 -0.92
N ILE A 211 -0.36 -21.20 -1.75
CA ILE A 211 -1.67 -21.85 -1.57
C ILE A 211 -1.69 -22.61 -0.24
N LYS A 212 -0.62 -23.33 0.08
CA LYS A 212 -0.52 -24.10 1.32
C LYS A 212 -0.37 -23.16 2.51
N GLU A 213 0.53 -22.18 2.41
CA GLU A 213 0.79 -21.22 3.48
C GLU A 213 -0.45 -20.42 3.89
N LEU A 214 -1.27 -20.02 2.91
CA LEU A 214 -2.52 -19.32 3.17
C LEU A 214 -3.60 -20.27 3.67
N ALA A 215 -3.69 -21.50 3.15
CA ALA A 215 -4.62 -22.51 3.66
C ALA A 215 -4.35 -22.86 5.13
N ASP A 216 -3.08 -22.96 5.54
CA ASP A 216 -2.69 -23.18 6.94
C ASP A 216 -3.12 -22.02 7.86
N LYS A 217 -3.31 -20.82 7.28
CA LYS A 217 -3.89 -19.64 7.95
C LYS A 217 -5.41 -19.51 7.78
N GLY A 218 -6.07 -20.48 7.17
CA GLY A 218 -7.52 -20.47 6.91
C GLY A 218 -7.98 -19.57 5.76
N LEU A 219 -7.07 -19.22 4.84
CA LEU A 219 -7.31 -18.30 3.72
C LEU A 219 -7.21 -19.05 2.38
N ASP A 220 -7.95 -18.57 1.37
CA ASP A 220 -7.90 -19.15 0.01
C ASP A 220 -7.51 -18.11 -1.04
N ILE A 221 -6.29 -18.25 -1.58
CA ILE A 221 -5.76 -17.37 -2.63
C ILE A 221 -6.22 -17.74 -4.04
N ARG A 222 -6.74 -18.96 -4.25
CA ARG A 222 -7.04 -19.49 -5.59
C ARG A 222 -8.06 -18.63 -6.34
N PRO A 223 -9.16 -18.15 -5.73
CA PRO A 223 -10.10 -17.25 -6.41
C PRO A 223 -9.41 -15.97 -6.88
N HIS A 224 -8.62 -15.32 -6.00
CA HIS A 224 -7.90 -14.09 -6.34
C HIS A 224 -6.90 -14.28 -7.49
N ARG A 225 -6.20 -15.42 -7.50
CA ARG A 225 -5.27 -15.76 -8.59
C ARG A 225 -5.98 -15.95 -9.92
N LYS A 226 -7.12 -16.63 -9.90
CA LYS A 226 -7.93 -16.82 -11.10
C LYS A 226 -8.31 -15.46 -11.69
N ARG A 227 -8.80 -14.54 -10.86
CA ARG A 227 -9.13 -13.17 -11.29
C ARG A 227 -7.94 -12.44 -11.90
N LEU A 228 -6.79 -12.43 -11.22
CA LEU A 228 -5.56 -11.78 -11.71
C LEU A 228 -5.05 -12.31 -13.06
N VAL A 229 -5.37 -13.55 -13.42
CA VAL A 229 -4.90 -14.19 -14.66
C VAL A 229 -5.94 -14.09 -15.78
N GLU A 230 -7.23 -14.24 -15.44
CA GLU A 230 -8.30 -14.39 -16.42
C GLU A 230 -9.08 -13.09 -16.68
N GLU A 231 -9.00 -12.11 -15.77
CA GLU A 231 -9.77 -10.87 -15.85
C GLU A 231 -8.86 -9.67 -16.16
N ASP A 232 -9.44 -8.66 -16.80
CA ASP A 232 -8.83 -7.33 -16.97
C ASP A 232 -9.27 -6.45 -15.79
N LEU A 233 -8.44 -6.44 -14.74
CA LEU A 233 -8.69 -5.77 -13.45
C LEU A 233 -8.31 -4.28 -13.46
#